data_AF-A0A3P7MPY8-F1
#
_entry.id   AF-A0A3P7MPY8-F1
#
_cell.length_a   1.000
_cell.length_b   1.000
_cell.length_c   1.000
_cell.angle_alpha   90.00
_cell.angle_beta   90.00
_cell.angle_gamma   90.00
#
_symmetry.space_group_name_H-M   'P 1'
#
loop_
_entity.id
_entity.type
_entity.pdbx_description
1 polymer ?
#
loop_
_entity_poly.entity_id
_entity_poly.type
_entity_poly.pdbx_seq_one_letter_code
_entity_poly.pdbx_strand_id
1 'polypeptide(L)'
;MEAPSRARKALQNSIYGNNCPSAQINLSNSNCAVWTRSLLDAVIFILLRLFDAARWLLWLLLFARRLMGATIDAVAAALFRRYLSGVLVEANCVRMVRFIQDSIFSAESPATTDQEKILRMELAQRLTLEYFQEQLPNFIIKAIGQKKFRMGIQAVFRTLQYPRLNKQLSYVLLDVITRKLFPLENFLELQQ
;
A
#
# COMPACT_ATOMS: atom_id res chain seq x y z
N MET A 1 -11.12 24.69 31.36
CA MET A 1 -11.88 23.50 30.91
C MET A 1 -12.54 23.89 29.58
N GLU A 2 -11.77 23.89 28.49
CA GLU A 2 -12.24 24.37 27.17
C GLU A 2 -12.86 23.22 26.36
N ALA A 3 -14.11 23.41 25.92
CA ALA A 3 -14.80 22.47 25.06
C ALA A 3 -14.11 22.41 23.68
N PRO A 4 -13.79 21.23 23.13
CA PRO A 4 -13.21 21.15 21.80
C PRO A 4 -14.25 21.60 20.75
N SER A 5 -13.87 22.59 19.95
CA SER A 5 -14.65 23.15 18.85
C SER A 5 -15.20 22.05 17.92
N ARG A 6 -16.46 22.17 17.47
CA ARG A 6 -17.18 21.22 16.59
C ARG A 6 -16.34 20.72 15.40
N ALA A 7 -15.47 21.58 14.86
CA ALA A 7 -14.55 21.26 13.76
C ALA A 7 -13.52 20.17 14.12
N ARG A 8 -13.04 20.10 15.36
CA ARG A 8 -12.10 19.05 15.81
C ARG A 8 -12.75 17.67 15.86
N LYS A 9 -14.04 17.57 16.18
CA LYS A 9 -14.78 16.30 16.18
C LYS A 9 -15.03 15.77 14.76
N ALA A 10 -15.19 16.63 13.77
CA ALA A 10 -15.37 16.23 12.37
C ALA A 10 -14.09 15.63 11.74
N LEU A 11 -12.91 15.97 12.27
CA LEU A 11 -11.61 15.46 11.80
C LEU A 11 -11.18 14.17 12.53
N GLN A 12 -11.97 13.73 13.51
CA GLN A 12 -11.69 12.58 14.34
C GLN A 12 -12.47 11.38 13.79
N ASN A 13 -11.77 10.38 13.29
CA ASN A 13 -12.41 9.18 12.73
C ASN A 13 -12.80 8.26 13.89
N SER A 14 -14.06 7.78 13.95
CA SER A 14 -14.55 6.87 15.01
C SER A 14 -13.72 5.59 15.15
N ILE A 15 -13.14 5.11 14.04
CA ILE A 15 -12.36 3.87 13.99
C ILE A 15 -10.88 4.12 14.30
N TYR A 16 -10.35 5.31 13.96
CA TYR A 16 -8.90 5.57 14.00
C TYR A 16 -8.48 6.72 14.95
N GLY A 17 -9.44 7.34 15.62
CA GLY A 17 -9.23 8.37 16.64
C GLY A 17 -8.72 9.70 16.08
N ASN A 18 -7.86 10.38 16.87
CA ASN A 18 -7.26 11.66 16.50
C ASN A 18 -6.02 11.39 15.64
N ASN A 19 -6.12 11.69 14.34
CA ASN A 19 -5.21 11.23 13.28
C ASN A 19 -3.72 11.61 13.44
N CYS A 20 -3.32 12.43 14.43
CA CYS A 20 -1.92 12.74 14.77
C CYS A 20 -1.78 13.46 16.13
N PRO A 21 -1.52 12.77 17.27
CA PRO A 21 -1.01 13.43 18.48
C PRO A 21 0.52 13.35 18.59
N SER A 22 1.14 12.37 17.90
CA SER A 22 2.55 12.00 18.09
C SER A 22 3.30 11.80 16.77
N ALA A 23 2.98 12.55 15.72
CA ALA A 23 3.81 12.55 14.51
C ALA A 23 5.11 13.34 14.74
N GLN A 24 5.91 12.88 15.70
CA GLN A 24 7.35 13.07 15.63
C GLN A 24 7.86 11.95 14.73
N ILE A 25 7.92 12.22 13.44
CA ILE A 25 8.72 11.39 12.54
C ILE A 25 10.16 11.66 12.95
N ASN A 26 10.72 10.79 13.78
CA ASN A 26 12.11 10.87 14.19
C ASN A 26 12.96 10.44 12.98
N LEU A 27 13.16 11.39 12.06
CA LEU A 27 13.91 11.25 10.82
C LEU A 27 15.43 11.30 11.08
N SER A 28 15.87 11.12 12.32
CA SER A 28 17.28 11.04 12.70
C SER A 28 17.92 9.71 12.30
N ASN A 29 17.12 8.69 11.95
CA ASN A 29 17.58 7.47 11.31
C ASN A 29 17.23 7.46 9.81
N SER A 30 17.47 8.58 9.12
CA SER A 30 17.29 8.76 7.68
C SER A 30 18.38 8.09 6.83
N ASN A 31 18.87 6.94 7.29
CA ASN A 31 19.39 5.89 6.42
C ASN A 31 18.31 4.84 6.12
N CYS A 32 17.03 5.24 6.10
CA CYS A 32 15.99 4.46 5.41
C CYS A 32 16.17 4.67 3.90
N ALA A 33 17.35 4.29 3.38
CA ALA A 33 17.52 4.00 1.97
C ALA A 33 16.42 3.00 1.62
N VAL A 34 15.59 3.32 0.62
CA VAL A 34 14.53 2.47 0.10
C VAL A 34 15.07 1.04 0.01
N TRP A 35 14.68 0.19 0.97
CA TRP A 35 15.47 -0.99 1.36
C TRP A 35 15.27 -2.18 0.41
N THR A 36 14.69 -1.92 -0.76
CA THR A 36 14.39 -2.91 -1.78
C THR A 36 14.79 -2.31 -3.13
N ARG A 37 16.07 -2.48 -3.49
CA ARG A 37 16.58 -2.13 -4.82
C ARG A 37 15.91 -2.95 -5.93
N SER A 38 15.28 -4.07 -5.55
CA SER A 38 14.62 -5.06 -6.39
C SER A 38 13.28 -5.45 -5.77
N LEU A 39 12.31 -5.79 -6.62
CA LEU A 39 11.01 -6.31 -6.18
C LEU A 39 11.16 -7.62 -5.42
N LEU A 40 12.14 -8.43 -5.81
CA LEU A 40 12.39 -9.71 -5.19
C LEU A 40 12.93 -9.55 -3.76
N ASP A 41 13.71 -8.49 -3.49
CA ASP A 41 14.17 -8.14 -2.14
C ASP A 41 12.96 -7.78 -1.23
N ALA A 42 11.94 -7.10 -1.79
CA ALA A 42 10.70 -6.78 -1.07
C ALA A 42 9.91 -8.05 -0.73
N VAL A 43 9.79 -8.97 -1.69
CA VAL A 43 9.09 -10.24 -1.50
C VAL A 43 9.79 -11.10 -0.44
N ILE A 44 11.12 -11.20 -0.48
CA ILE A 44 11.90 -11.92 0.54
C ILE A 44 11.68 -11.30 1.92
N PHE A 45 11.71 -9.97 2.03
CA PHE A 45 11.48 -9.28 3.29
C PHE A 45 10.10 -9.57 3.87
N ILE A 46 9.05 -9.50 3.04
CA ILE A 46 7.67 -9.79 3.47
C ILE A 46 7.55 -11.26 3.91
N LEU A 47 8.11 -12.20 3.15
CA LEU A 47 8.11 -13.62 3.50
C LEU A 47 8.80 -13.89 4.83
N LEU A 48 9.92 -13.23 5.10
CA LEU A 48 10.67 -13.38 6.35
C LEU A 48 9.95 -12.72 7.53
N ARG A 49 9.45 -11.50 7.35
CA ARG A 49 8.90 -10.69 8.44
C ARG A 49 7.48 -11.08 8.83
N LEU A 50 6.69 -11.56 7.88
CA LEU A 50 5.24 -11.69 8.04
C LEU A 50 4.73 -13.12 7.95
N PHE A 51 5.41 -13.98 7.19
CA PHE A 51 4.97 -15.35 6.94
C PHE A 51 5.80 -16.41 7.66
N ASP A 52 6.98 -16.05 8.19
CA ASP A 52 7.94 -16.97 8.84
C ASP A 52 8.08 -18.27 8.03
N ALA A 53 8.34 -18.08 6.73
CA ALA A 53 8.36 -19.12 5.72
C ALA A 53 9.49 -20.14 5.96
N ALA A 54 9.32 -21.37 5.45
CA ALA A 54 10.33 -22.39 5.59
C ALA A 54 11.69 -21.97 5.02
N ARG A 55 12.76 -22.32 5.73
CA ARG A 55 14.15 -21.96 5.38
C ARG A 55 14.52 -22.36 3.94
N TRP A 56 14.10 -23.53 3.47
CA TRP A 56 14.41 -23.99 2.11
C TRP A 56 13.83 -23.06 1.02
N LEU A 57 12.64 -22.51 1.23
CA LEU A 57 12.01 -21.57 0.30
C LEU A 57 12.80 -20.25 0.24
N LEU A 58 13.27 -19.77 1.40
CA LEU A 58 14.12 -18.58 1.48
C LEU A 58 15.45 -18.78 0.76
N TRP A 59 16.11 -19.93 0.96
CA TRP A 59 17.34 -20.28 0.24
C TRP A 59 17.12 -20.34 -1.28
N LEU A 60 15.98 -20.90 -1.73
CA LEU A 60 15.61 -20.92 -3.13
C LEU A 60 15.43 -19.51 -3.71
N LEU A 61 14.72 -18.62 -3.00
CA LEU A 61 14.54 -17.22 -3.43
C LEU A 61 15.86 -16.44 -3.47
N LEU A 62 16.74 -16.64 -2.48
CA LEU A 62 18.08 -16.01 -2.46
C LEU A 62 18.97 -16.54 -3.58
N PHE A 63 18.88 -17.83 -3.90
CA PHE A 63 19.59 -18.42 -5.02
C PHE A 63 19.07 -17.86 -6.36
N ALA A 64 17.75 -17.80 -6.55
CA ALA A 64 17.13 -17.19 -7.72
C ALA A 64 17.51 -15.70 -7.86
N ARG A 65 17.56 -14.96 -6.75
CA ARG A 65 18.02 -13.56 -6.69
C ARG A 65 19.43 -13.40 -7.24
N ARG A 66 20.33 -14.31 -6.89
CA ARG A 66 21.74 -14.27 -7.31
C ARG A 66 21.94 -14.70 -8.76
N LEU A 67 21.16 -15.67 -9.25
CA LEU A 67 21.26 -16.15 -10.63
C LEU A 67 20.55 -15.25 -11.64
N MET A 68 19.33 -14.80 -11.35
CA MET A 68 18.43 -14.17 -12.33
C MET A 68 17.79 -12.88 -11.81
N GLY A 69 18.31 -12.28 -10.73
CA GLY A 69 17.69 -11.10 -10.11
C GLY A 69 17.42 -9.95 -11.09
N ALA A 70 18.38 -9.60 -11.94
CA ALA A 70 18.22 -8.53 -12.93
C ALA A 70 17.15 -8.86 -13.98
N THR A 71 17.07 -10.13 -14.41
CA THR A 71 16.05 -10.60 -15.36
C THR A 71 14.67 -10.55 -14.73
N ILE A 72 14.54 -10.97 -13.48
CA ILE A 72 13.27 -10.94 -12.74
C ILE A 72 12.80 -9.50 -12.56
N ASP A 73 13.70 -8.59 -12.19
CA ASP A 73 13.37 -7.17 -12.05
C ASP A 73 12.94 -6.55 -13.39
N ALA A 74 13.63 -6.87 -14.48
CA ALA A 74 13.28 -6.38 -15.81
C ALA A 74 11.91 -6.89 -16.27
N VAL A 75 11.64 -8.19 -16.07
CA VAL A 75 10.35 -8.82 -16.39
C VAL A 75 9.24 -8.21 -15.55
N ALA A 76 9.45 -8.09 -14.24
CA ALA A 76 8.46 -7.50 -13.36
C ALA A 76 8.18 -6.03 -13.70
N ALA A 77 9.21 -5.24 -14.02
CA ALA A 77 9.03 -3.87 -14.50
C ALA A 77 8.28 -3.81 -15.85
N ALA A 78 8.50 -4.78 -16.75
CA ALA A 78 7.75 -4.87 -18.00
C ALA A 78 6.28 -5.22 -17.76
N LEU A 79 5.99 -6.16 -16.86
CA LEU A 79 4.64 -6.54 -16.46
C LEU A 79 3.90 -5.37 -15.79
N PHE A 80 4.54 -4.69 -14.83
CA PHE A 80 3.97 -3.51 -14.20
C PHE A 80 3.70 -2.40 -15.20
N ARG A 81 4.61 -2.15 -16.14
CA ARG A 81 4.37 -1.17 -17.22
C ARG A 81 3.18 -1.53 -18.07
N ARG A 82 3.07 -2.78 -18.53
CA ARG A 82 1.93 -3.26 -19.33
C ARG A 82 0.61 -3.16 -18.57
N TYR A 83 0.61 -3.56 -17.30
CA TYR A 83 -0.57 -3.50 -16.46
C TYR A 83 -0.98 -2.05 -16.20
N LEU A 84 -0.04 -1.19 -15.80
CA LEU A 84 -0.29 0.23 -15.57
C LEU A 84 -0.75 0.93 -16.85
N SER A 85 -0.18 0.62 -18.03
CA SER A 85 -0.67 1.20 -19.28
C SER A 85 -2.10 0.79 -19.62
N GLY A 86 -2.52 -0.43 -19.25
CA GLY A 86 -3.90 -0.87 -19.43
C GLY A 86 -4.87 -0.26 -18.41
N VAL A 87 -4.41 -0.02 -17.18
CA VAL A 87 -5.22 0.59 -16.12
C VAL A 87 -5.32 2.11 -16.28
N LEU A 88 -4.23 2.79 -16.66
CA LEU A 88 -4.12 4.24 -16.82
C LEU A 88 -4.52 4.71 -18.23
N VAL A 89 -5.53 4.07 -18.82
CA VAL A 89 -6.17 4.57 -20.04
C VAL A 89 -6.97 5.82 -19.69
N GLU A 90 -7.08 6.77 -20.63
CA GLU A 90 -7.75 8.06 -20.44
C GLU A 90 -9.13 7.94 -19.77
N ALA A 91 -9.97 7.01 -20.24
CA ALA A 91 -11.28 6.75 -19.66
C ALA A 91 -11.23 6.32 -18.17
N ASN A 92 -10.24 5.53 -17.78
CA ASN A 92 -10.05 5.13 -16.39
C ASN A 92 -9.48 6.27 -15.55
N CYS A 93 -8.59 7.09 -16.10
CA CYS A 93 -8.07 8.28 -15.41
C CYS A 93 -9.20 9.26 -15.10
N VAL A 94 -10.09 9.55 -16.06
CA VAL A 94 -11.29 10.38 -15.84
C VAL A 94 -12.17 9.78 -14.76
N ARG A 95 -12.39 8.45 -14.78
CA ARG A 95 -13.16 7.75 -13.75
C ARG A 95 -12.52 7.86 -12.37
N MET A 96 -11.20 7.71 -12.26
CA MET A 96 -10.46 7.86 -11.01
C MET A 96 -10.57 9.29 -10.47
N VAL A 97 -10.42 10.31 -11.32
CA VAL A 97 -10.57 11.71 -10.93
C VAL A 97 -12.00 11.98 -10.43
N ARG A 98 -13.02 11.46 -11.11
CA ARG A 98 -14.42 11.56 -10.67
C ARG A 98 -14.62 10.89 -9.32
N PHE A 99 -14.10 9.69 -9.10
CA PHE A 99 -14.19 9.04 -7.79
C PHE A 99 -13.49 9.81 -6.67
N ILE A 100 -12.33 10.43 -6.96
CA ILE A 100 -11.64 11.28 -5.99
C ILE A 100 -12.47 12.53 -5.70
N GLN A 101 -13.02 13.16 -6.73
CA GLN A 101 -13.89 14.32 -6.61
C GLN A 101 -15.13 13.99 -5.76
N ASP A 102 -15.82 12.90 -6.08
CA ASP A 102 -16.97 12.41 -5.31
C ASP A 102 -16.55 12.10 -3.87
N SER A 103 -15.43 11.42 -3.64
CA SER A 103 -14.97 11.13 -2.27
C SER A 103 -14.59 12.37 -1.45
N ILE A 104 -14.17 13.47 -2.07
CA ILE A 104 -13.77 14.71 -1.39
C ILE A 104 -14.98 15.63 -1.18
N PHE A 105 -15.87 15.71 -2.17
CA PHE A 105 -16.96 16.70 -2.21
C PHE A 105 -18.34 16.11 -1.91
N SER A 106 -18.54 14.79 -1.92
CA SER A 106 -19.79 14.19 -1.48
C SER A 106 -19.91 14.33 0.05
N ALA A 107 -20.68 15.32 0.46
CA ALA A 107 -21.03 15.59 1.86
C ALA A 107 -22.11 14.64 2.42
N GLU A 108 -22.57 13.64 1.65
CA GLU A 108 -23.81 12.91 1.95
C GLU A 108 -23.71 11.42 1.58
N SER A 109 -22.67 10.73 2.05
CA SER A 109 -22.83 9.28 2.26
C SER A 109 -23.66 9.11 3.54
N PRO A 110 -24.76 8.33 3.56
CA PRO A 110 -25.44 8.00 4.81
C PRO A 110 -24.39 7.46 5.76
N ALA A 111 -24.37 7.96 7.01
CA ALA A 111 -23.36 7.61 7.99
C ALA A 111 -23.31 6.09 8.13
N THR A 112 -22.38 5.47 7.38
CA THR A 112 -22.20 4.02 7.38
C THR A 112 -21.86 3.69 8.82
N THR A 113 -22.77 2.98 9.49
CA THR A 113 -22.62 2.67 10.90
C THR A 113 -21.28 1.98 11.09
N ASP A 114 -20.61 2.23 12.23
CA ASP A 114 -19.29 1.63 12.47
C ASP A 114 -19.35 0.10 12.35
N GLN A 115 -20.51 -0.49 12.68
CA GLN A 115 -20.81 -1.91 12.46
C GLN A 115 -20.78 -2.33 10.99
N GLU A 116 -21.38 -1.56 10.09
CA GLU A 116 -21.39 -1.88 8.65
C GLU A 116 -19.98 -1.75 8.04
N LYS A 117 -19.18 -0.78 8.50
CA LYS A 117 -17.77 -0.66 8.11
C LYS A 117 -16.94 -1.86 8.54
N ILE A 118 -17.13 -2.31 9.78
CA ILE A 118 -16.45 -3.51 10.31
C ILE A 118 -16.84 -4.74 9.50
N LEU A 119 -18.13 -4.91 9.21
CA LEU A 119 -18.63 -6.06 8.44
C LEU A 119 -18.04 -6.09 7.02
N ARG A 120 -17.99 -4.94 6.33
CA ARG A 120 -17.34 -4.82 5.02
C ARG A 120 -15.85 -5.14 5.08
N MET A 121 -15.15 -4.69 6.13
CA MET A 121 -13.74 -4.99 6.34
C MET A 121 -13.52 -6.50 6.50
N GLU A 122 -14.31 -7.16 7.35
CA GLU A 122 -14.22 -8.60 7.56
C GLU A 122 -14.51 -9.40 6.28
N LEU A 123 -15.54 -9.00 5.53
CA LEU A 123 -15.90 -9.63 4.26
C LEU A 123 -14.76 -9.48 3.24
N ALA A 124 -14.22 -8.29 3.07
CA ALA A 124 -13.09 -8.06 2.17
C ALA A 124 -11.84 -8.86 2.59
N GLN A 125 -11.59 -8.99 3.90
CA GLN A 125 -10.50 -9.82 4.42
C GLN A 125 -10.70 -11.30 4.09
N ARG A 126 -11.93 -11.81 4.20
CA ARG A 126 -12.28 -13.20 3.85
C ARG A 126 -12.11 -13.48 2.38
N LEU A 127 -12.66 -12.63 1.50
CA LEU A 127 -12.53 -12.76 0.05
C LEU A 127 -11.07 -12.70 -0.39
N THR A 128 -10.29 -11.79 0.20
CA THR A 128 -8.85 -11.69 -0.10
C THR A 128 -8.13 -13.00 0.24
N LEU A 129 -8.44 -13.57 1.41
CA LEU A 129 -7.82 -14.82 1.84
C LEU A 129 -8.20 -16.00 0.95
N GLU A 130 -9.48 -16.10 0.55
CA GLU A 130 -9.97 -17.12 -0.37
C GLU A 130 -9.30 -17.00 -1.74
N TYR A 131 -9.27 -15.80 -2.31
CA TYR A 131 -8.60 -15.53 -3.59
C TYR A 131 -7.13 -15.94 -3.56
N PHE A 132 -6.40 -15.58 -2.49
CA PHE A 132 -5.00 -15.98 -2.36
C PHE A 132 -4.81 -17.49 -2.18
N GLN A 133 -5.75 -18.19 -1.55
CA GLN A 133 -5.70 -19.64 -1.41
C GLN A 133 -5.98 -20.38 -2.73
N GLU A 134 -6.84 -19.83 -3.58
CA GLU A 134 -7.13 -20.40 -4.91
C GLU A 134 -6.01 -20.13 -5.92
N GLN A 135 -5.47 -18.91 -5.92
CA GLN A 135 -4.48 -18.49 -6.92
C GLN A 135 -3.06 -18.96 -6.62
N LEU A 136 -2.70 -19.14 -5.33
CA LEU A 136 -1.36 -19.58 -4.97
C LEU A 136 -1.21 -21.09 -5.05
N PRO A 137 -0.11 -21.61 -5.61
CA PRO A 137 0.17 -23.03 -5.61
C PRO A 137 0.20 -23.63 -4.20
N ASN A 138 -0.43 -24.80 -4.05
CA ASN A 138 -0.52 -25.53 -2.78
C ASN A 138 0.84 -25.79 -2.11
N PHE A 139 1.94 -25.90 -2.88
CA PHE A 139 3.28 -26.10 -2.31
C PHE A 139 3.77 -24.86 -1.54
N ILE A 140 3.45 -23.64 -1.99
CA ILE A 140 3.83 -22.39 -1.31
C ILE A 140 3.08 -22.28 0.01
N ILE A 141 1.78 -22.55 -0.02
CA ILE A 141 0.93 -22.49 1.17
C ILE A 141 1.37 -23.55 2.19
N LYS A 142 1.75 -24.75 1.74
CA LYS A 142 2.34 -25.79 2.60
C LYS A 142 3.72 -25.40 3.14
N ALA A 143 4.57 -24.75 2.34
CA ALA A 143 5.90 -24.31 2.75
C ALA A 143 5.86 -23.24 3.86
N ILE A 144 4.85 -22.37 3.84
CA ILE A 144 4.62 -21.36 4.88
C ILE A 144 3.85 -21.96 6.07
N GLY A 145 2.93 -22.88 5.78
CA GLY A 145 1.99 -23.46 6.73
C GLY A 145 0.66 -22.69 6.74
N GLN A 146 -0.45 -23.42 6.67
CA GLN A 146 -1.80 -22.87 6.52
C GLN A 146 -2.19 -21.83 7.59
N LYS A 147 -1.80 -22.06 8.86
CA LYS A 147 -2.11 -21.11 9.94
C LYS A 147 -1.31 -19.80 9.80
N LYS A 148 0.01 -19.91 9.56
CA LYS A 148 0.89 -18.75 9.38
C LYS A 148 0.55 -17.96 8.12
N PHE A 149 0.20 -18.67 7.05
CA PHE A 149 -0.26 -18.05 5.81
C PHE A 149 -1.49 -17.17 6.03
N ARG A 150 -2.53 -17.71 6.68
CA ARG A 150 -3.74 -16.93 7.00
C ARG A 150 -3.43 -15.72 7.87
N MET A 151 -2.61 -15.89 8.91
CA MET A 151 -2.19 -14.76 9.77
C MET A 151 -1.39 -13.72 8.99
N GLY A 152 -0.48 -14.15 8.11
CA GLY A 152 0.33 -13.27 7.29
C GLY A 152 -0.52 -12.43 6.33
N ILE A 153 -1.47 -13.06 5.62
CA ILE A 153 -2.40 -12.35 4.72
C ILE A 153 -3.27 -11.36 5.50
N GLN A 154 -3.77 -11.74 6.68
CA GLN A 154 -4.51 -10.82 7.54
C GLN A 154 -3.65 -9.64 8.00
N ALA A 155 -2.38 -9.88 8.33
CA ALA A 155 -1.45 -8.83 8.70
C ALA A 155 -1.16 -7.89 7.51
N VAL A 156 -0.91 -8.42 6.30
CA VAL A 156 -0.77 -7.60 5.07
C VAL A 156 -2.00 -6.72 4.88
N PHE A 157 -3.19 -7.33 4.94
CA PHE A 157 -4.44 -6.63 4.74
C PHE A 157 -4.63 -5.50 5.76
N ARG A 158 -4.38 -5.77 7.05
CA ARG A 158 -4.45 -4.75 8.11
C ARG A 158 -3.41 -3.64 7.93
N THR A 159 -2.19 -3.97 7.51
CA THR A 159 -1.15 -2.98 7.25
C THR A 159 -1.50 -2.09 6.06
N LEU A 160 -2.00 -2.66 4.96
CA LEU A 160 -2.45 -1.90 3.78
C LEU A 160 -3.71 -1.08 4.04
N GLN A 161 -4.56 -1.49 4.99
CA GLN A 161 -5.71 -0.71 5.42
C GLN A 161 -5.38 0.27 6.55
N TYR A 162 -4.12 0.36 6.98
CA TYR A 162 -3.75 1.25 8.06
C TYR A 162 -3.80 2.71 7.57
N PRO A 163 -4.68 3.56 8.12
CA PRO A 163 -4.96 4.88 7.57
C PRO A 163 -3.76 5.81 7.60
N ARG A 164 -2.89 5.70 8.63
CA ARG A 164 -1.68 6.55 8.73
C ARG A 164 -0.68 6.19 7.65
N LEU A 165 -0.53 4.90 7.34
CA LEU A 165 0.35 4.44 6.26
C LEU A 165 -0.18 4.95 4.91
N ASN A 166 -1.49 4.81 4.68
CA ASN A 166 -2.11 5.25 3.44
C ASN A 166 -2.01 6.77 3.27
N LYS A 167 -2.16 7.53 4.35
CA LYS A 167 -1.98 8.99 4.33
C LYS A 167 -0.55 9.39 3.98
N GLN A 168 0.45 8.74 4.59
CA GLN A 168 1.86 8.97 4.29
C GLN A 168 2.16 8.62 2.82
N LEU A 169 1.66 7.48 2.34
CA LEU A 169 1.82 7.05 0.97
C LEU A 169 1.21 8.05 -0.02
N SER A 170 0.01 8.58 0.26
CA SER A 170 -0.62 9.61 -0.55
C SER A 170 0.20 10.90 -0.62
N TYR A 171 0.82 11.33 0.48
CA TYR A 171 1.71 12.50 0.46
C TYR A 171 2.96 12.26 -0.38
N VAL A 172 3.59 11.09 -0.25
CA VAL A 172 4.75 10.73 -1.09
C VAL A 172 4.37 10.67 -2.57
N LEU A 173 3.22 10.08 -2.89
CA LEU A 173 2.72 10.01 -4.26
C LEU A 173 2.44 11.42 -4.82
N LEU A 174 1.82 12.29 -4.02
CA LEU A 174 1.56 13.67 -4.41
C LEU A 174 2.85 14.44 -4.69
N ASP A 175 3.89 14.26 -3.86
CA ASP A 175 5.21 14.88 -4.08
C ASP A 175 5.84 14.39 -5.40
N VAL A 176 5.82 13.08 -5.67
CA VAL A 176 6.31 12.52 -6.93
C VAL A 176 5.54 13.06 -8.14
N ILE A 177 4.21 13.11 -8.04
CA ILE A 177 3.34 13.65 -9.10
C ILE A 177 3.64 15.14 -9.33
N THR A 178 3.77 15.92 -8.26
CA THR A 178 4.08 17.36 -8.34
C THR A 178 5.42 17.59 -9.03
N ARG A 179 6.46 16.84 -8.66
CA ARG A 179 7.78 16.91 -9.33
C ARG A 179 7.73 16.53 -10.81
N LYS A 180 6.79 15.66 -11.21
CA LYS A 180 6.63 15.23 -12.61
C LYS A 180 5.80 16.20 -13.45
N LEU A 181 4.77 16.82 -12.86
CA LEU A 181 3.93 17.83 -13.52
C LEU A 181 4.64 19.19 -13.65
N PHE A 182 5.45 19.55 -12.65
CA PHE A 182 6.22 20.79 -12.61
C PHE A 182 7.71 20.46 -12.51
N PRO A 183 8.35 19.99 -13.60
CA PRO A 183 9.78 19.80 -13.60
C PRO A 183 10.46 21.15 -13.38
N LEU A 184 11.40 21.19 -12.43
CA LEU A 184 12.16 22.40 -12.07
C LEU A 184 12.93 23.02 -13.25
N GLU A 185 13.17 22.26 -14.32
CA GLU A 185 13.78 22.73 -15.58
C GLU A 185 12.96 23.86 -16.24
N ASN A 186 11.62 23.83 -16.11
CA ASN A 186 10.73 24.86 -16.67
C ASN A 186 10.87 26.23 -15.96
N PHE A 187 11.45 26.28 -14.76
CA PHE A 187 11.67 27.53 -14.03
C PHE A 187 13.01 28.19 -14.35
N LEU A 188 13.97 27.43 -14.91
CA LEU A 188 15.27 27.96 -15.34
C LEU A 188 15.20 28.66 -16.70
N GLU A 189 14.30 28.23 -17.60
CA GLU A 189 14.07 28.92 -18.88
C GLU A 189 13.25 30.22 -18.76
N LEU A 190 12.61 30.47 -17.62
CA LEU A 190 11.85 31.71 -17.35
C LEU A 190 12.68 32.81 -16.67
N GLN A 191 13.98 32.57 -16.45
CA GLN A 191 14.94 33.56 -15.93
C GLN A 191 16.03 33.95 -16.95
N GLN A 192 15.92 33.56 -18.21
CA GLN A 192 16.69 34.10 -19.34
C GLN A 192 15.78 34.92 -20.26
#